data_AF-A0A554I7U7-F1
#
_entry.id   AF-A0A554I7U7-F1
#
_cell.length_a   1.000
_cell.length_b   1.000
_cell.length_c   1.000
_cell.angle_alpha   90.00
_cell.angle_beta   90.00
_cell.angle_gamma   90.00
#
_symmetry.space_group_name_H-M   'P 1'
#
loop_
_entity.id
_entity.type
_entity.pdbx_description
1 polymer ?
#
loop_
_entity_poly.entity_id
_entity_poly.type
_entity_poly.pdbx_seq_one_letter_code
_entity_poly.pdbx_strand_id
1 'polypeptide(L)'
;MEQTRQWKSYPKKPIRSFRDLEVYTKTLECAVVIASSVRTSVPDFPELSGMVNCALSIPLWIAEAHSIRFANKKEGITLLERAMAGCNKMVVYIEEMVGVYGVSSGILPEEKTEKTEKKKTNSIPIPRNTLSLELADDLVKKYIEVRGKIFRLEQSWKKWDTEDAMRKV
;
A
#
# COMPACT_ATOMS: atom_id res chain seq x y z
N MET A 1 -6.62 -41.76 12.82
CA MET A 1 -5.29 -41.40 13.33
C MET A 1 -4.76 -40.27 12.47
N GLU A 2 -4.77 -39.06 13.01
CA GLU A 2 -4.44 -37.79 12.34
C GLU A 2 -2.94 -37.76 11.97
N GLN A 3 -2.59 -37.56 10.69
CA GLN A 3 -1.20 -37.30 10.29
C GLN A 3 -0.85 -35.84 10.56
N THR A 4 0.03 -35.59 11.54
CA THR A 4 0.58 -34.26 11.80
C THR A 4 1.52 -33.86 10.66
N ARG A 5 1.12 -32.89 9.85
CA ARG A 5 1.96 -32.30 8.81
C ARG A 5 3.13 -31.56 9.46
N GLN A 6 4.31 -32.17 9.43
CA GLN A 6 5.55 -31.55 9.90
C GLN A 6 6.04 -30.54 8.85
N TRP A 7 5.92 -29.25 9.14
CA TRP A 7 6.43 -28.19 8.27
C TRP A 7 7.96 -28.18 8.34
N LYS A 8 8.61 -28.44 7.21
CA LYS A 8 10.07 -28.34 7.06
C LYS A 8 10.44 -26.85 7.06
N SER A 9 10.89 -26.34 8.20
CA SER A 9 11.30 -24.94 8.37
C SER A 9 12.68 -24.75 7.75
N TYR A 10 12.75 -24.12 6.59
CA TYR A 10 14.02 -23.68 6.02
C TYR A 10 14.48 -22.41 6.75
N PRO A 11 15.77 -22.28 7.10
CA PRO A 11 16.27 -21.07 7.73
C PRO A 11 15.97 -19.88 6.82
N LYS A 12 15.24 -18.90 7.34
CA LYS A 12 14.90 -17.68 6.59
C LYS A 12 16.19 -16.97 6.19
N LYS A 13 16.21 -16.38 4.99
CA LYS A 13 17.36 -15.57 4.54
C LYS A 13 17.71 -14.54 5.62
N PRO A 14 19.00 -14.41 5.99
CA PRO A 14 19.41 -13.43 6.98
C PRO A 14 19.12 -12.02 6.45
N ILE A 15 18.46 -11.20 7.28
CA ILE A 15 18.14 -9.81 6.97
C ILE A 15 19.40 -8.99 7.24
N ARG A 16 20.03 -8.48 6.17
CA ARG A 16 21.22 -7.61 6.24
C ARG A 16 20.86 -6.15 6.02
N SER A 17 19.84 -5.90 5.20
CA SER A 17 19.35 -4.57 4.86
C SER A 17 17.84 -4.49 5.02
N PHE A 18 17.31 -3.28 5.21
CA PHE A 18 15.87 -3.03 5.16
C PHE A 18 15.26 -3.49 3.82
N ARG A 19 16.06 -3.53 2.75
CA ARG A 19 15.66 -4.03 1.43
C ARG A 19 15.37 -5.53 1.41
N ASP A 20 15.85 -6.29 2.39
CA ASP A 20 15.55 -7.72 2.54
C ASP A 20 14.20 -7.97 3.21
N LEU A 21 13.57 -6.92 3.76
CA LEU A 21 12.23 -7.01 4.34
C LEU A 21 11.20 -7.09 3.22
N GLU A 22 10.47 -8.20 3.14
CA GLU A 22 9.36 -8.37 2.18
C GLU A 22 8.34 -7.22 2.27
N VAL A 23 8.09 -6.75 3.50
CA VAL A 23 7.16 -5.64 3.74
C VAL A 23 7.64 -4.34 3.10
N TYR A 24 8.95 -4.06 3.10
CA TYR A 24 9.52 -2.88 2.46
C TYR A 24 9.31 -2.92 0.93
N THR A 25 9.64 -4.05 0.30
CA THR A 25 9.48 -4.21 -1.15
C THR A 25 8.02 -4.04 -1.57
N LYS A 26 7.09 -4.68 -0.86
CA LYS A 26 5.65 -4.56 -1.13
C LYS A 26 5.12 -3.14 -0.93
N THR A 27 5.56 -2.43 0.12
CA THR A 27 5.19 -1.02 0.31
C THR A 27 5.70 -0.14 -0.81
N LEU A 28 6.93 -0.38 -1.28
CA LEU A 28 7.55 0.41 -2.33
C LEU A 28 6.84 0.21 -3.67
N GLU A 29 6.48 -1.03 -4.01
CA GLU A 29 5.67 -1.35 -5.19
C GLU A 29 4.34 -0.59 -5.18
N CYS A 30 3.63 -0.59 -4.03
CA CYS A 30 2.38 0.17 -3.89
C CYS A 30 2.61 1.68 -4.07
N ALA A 31 3.66 2.22 -3.46
CA ALA A 31 3.97 3.64 -3.54
C ALA A 31 4.31 4.10 -4.97
N VAL A 32 5.05 3.28 -5.72
CA VAL A 32 5.38 3.54 -7.12
C VAL A 32 4.12 3.58 -7.97
N VAL A 33 3.21 2.61 -7.82
CA VAL A 33 1.94 2.58 -8.58
C VAL A 33 1.09 3.83 -8.30
N ILE A 34 1.03 4.29 -7.05
CA ILE A 34 0.34 5.55 -6.70
C ILE A 34 1.01 6.74 -7.38
N ALA A 35 2.34 6.84 -7.29
CA ALA A 35 3.10 7.98 -7.81
C ALA A 35 3.12 8.04 -9.36
N SER A 36 3.08 6.89 -10.04
CA SER A 36 3.11 6.81 -11.51
C SER A 36 1.72 6.80 -12.13
N SER A 37 0.86 5.87 -11.71
CA SER A 37 -0.39 5.57 -12.41
C SER A 37 -1.52 6.47 -11.93
N VAL A 38 -1.72 6.56 -10.61
CA VAL A 38 -2.83 7.34 -10.06
C VAL A 38 -2.63 8.83 -10.30
N ARG A 39 -1.39 9.33 -10.14
CA ARG A 39 -1.03 10.71 -10.48
C ARG A 39 -1.40 11.10 -11.92
N THR A 40 -1.27 10.19 -12.88
CA THR A 40 -1.62 10.45 -14.27
C THR A 40 -3.11 10.28 -14.56
N SER A 41 -3.81 9.43 -13.81
CA SER A 41 -5.23 9.10 -14.05
C SER A 41 -6.21 10.10 -13.44
N VAL A 42 -5.83 10.80 -12.36
CA VAL A 42 -6.70 11.74 -11.65
C VAL A 42 -5.94 13.03 -11.27
N PRO A 43 -5.48 13.83 -12.25
CA PRO A 43 -4.68 15.02 -11.97
C PRO A 43 -5.43 16.07 -11.13
N ASP A 44 -6.76 16.09 -11.21
CA ASP A 44 -7.60 17.09 -10.54
C ASP A 44 -8.02 16.69 -9.12
N PHE A 45 -7.56 15.54 -8.60
CA PHE A 45 -7.87 15.14 -7.23
C PHE A 45 -7.26 16.14 -6.23
N PRO A 46 -8.07 16.85 -5.42
CA PRO A 46 -7.57 17.96 -4.59
C PRO A 46 -6.41 17.56 -3.68
N GLU A 47 -6.44 16.32 -3.18
CA GLU A 47 -5.49 15.81 -2.20
C GLU A 47 -4.45 14.86 -2.84
N LEU A 48 -4.25 14.91 -4.15
CA LEU A 48 -3.29 14.05 -4.87
C LEU A 48 -1.87 14.16 -4.32
N SER A 49 -1.43 15.38 -4.00
CA SER A 49 -0.12 15.61 -3.39
C SER A 49 -0.01 14.94 -2.01
N GLY A 50 -1.06 15.04 -1.19
CA GLY A 50 -1.14 14.38 0.11
C GLY A 50 -1.12 12.85 0.01
N MET A 51 -1.87 12.30 -0.95
CA MET A 51 -1.89 10.86 -1.23
C MET A 51 -0.52 10.33 -1.67
N VAL A 52 0.15 11.01 -2.62
CA VAL A 52 1.48 10.58 -3.08
C VAL A 52 2.52 10.70 -1.97
N ASN A 53 2.51 11.80 -1.20
CA ASN A 53 3.41 11.97 -0.08
C ASN A 53 3.19 10.89 0.99
N CYS A 54 1.93 10.55 1.29
CA CYS A 54 1.59 9.48 2.22
C CYS A 54 2.11 8.13 1.72
N ALA A 55 1.87 7.79 0.45
CA ALA A 55 2.32 6.54 -0.15
C ALA A 55 3.84 6.38 -0.09
N LEU A 56 4.61 7.43 -0.40
CA LEU A 56 6.07 7.43 -0.34
C LEU A 56 6.63 7.44 1.09
N SER A 57 5.88 7.99 2.05
CA SER A 57 6.32 8.04 3.45
C SER A 57 6.32 6.67 4.13
N ILE A 58 5.41 5.77 3.75
CA ILE A 58 5.30 4.41 4.33
C ILE A 58 6.62 3.61 4.21
N PRO A 59 7.21 3.41 3.01
CA PRO A 59 8.48 2.70 2.90
C PRO A 59 9.64 3.44 3.58
N LEU A 60 9.60 4.79 3.65
CA LEU A 60 10.60 5.59 4.36
C LEU A 60 10.57 5.31 5.87
N TRP A 61 9.39 5.33 6.50
CA TRP A 61 9.25 5.01 7.92
C TRP A 61 9.68 3.58 8.25
N ILE A 62 9.47 2.61 7.34
CA ILE A 62 9.97 1.24 7.54
C ILE A 62 11.49 1.19 7.49
N ALA A 63 12.13 1.89 6.56
CA ALA A 63 13.58 1.95 6.45
C ALA A 63 14.21 2.67 7.66
N GLU A 64 13.58 3.74 8.13
CA GLU A 64 13.98 4.49 9.32
C GLU A 64 13.81 3.64 10.59
N ALA A 65 12.65 2.99 10.75
CA ALA A 65 12.39 2.06 11.84
C ALA A 65 13.45 0.96 11.90
N HIS A 66 13.81 0.40 10.74
CA HIS A 66 14.85 -0.60 10.65
C HIS A 66 16.21 -0.03 11.11
N SER A 67 16.54 1.21 10.76
CA SER A 67 17.82 1.84 11.11
C SER A 67 17.98 2.06 12.61
N ILE A 68 16.89 2.39 13.33
CA ILE A 68 16.95 2.71 14.77
C ILE A 68 16.54 1.54 15.69
N ARG A 69 16.08 0.41 15.13
CA ARG A 69 15.47 -0.71 15.88
C ARG A 69 16.28 -1.25 17.08
N PHE A 70 17.60 -1.10 17.04
CA PHE A 70 18.50 -1.54 18.13
C PHE A 70 18.91 -0.40 19.08
N ALA A 71 18.96 0.83 18.59
CA ALA A 71 19.39 2.00 19.37
C ALA A 71 18.23 2.59 20.18
N ASN A 72 17.09 2.82 19.52
CA ASN A 72 15.87 3.31 20.13
C ASN A 72 14.68 2.47 19.65
N LYS A 73 14.46 1.37 20.37
CA LYS A 73 13.42 0.41 20.01
C LYS A 73 12.01 1.00 20.07
N LYS A 74 11.72 1.80 21.10
CA LYS A 74 10.40 2.43 21.28
C LYS A 74 10.07 3.29 20.06
N GLU A 75 11.00 4.14 19.65
CA GLU A 75 10.85 4.98 18.46
C GLU A 75 10.76 4.14 17.18
N GLY A 76 11.55 3.07 17.06
CA GLY A 76 11.46 2.14 15.92
C GLY A 76 10.07 1.49 15.79
N ILE A 77 9.46 1.11 16.92
CA ILE A 77 8.09 0.58 16.96
C ILE A 77 7.08 1.68 16.60
N THR A 78 7.22 2.89 17.14
CA THR A 78 6.35 4.03 16.81
C THR A 78 6.40 4.38 15.31
N LEU A 79 7.56 4.24 14.65
CA LEU A 79 7.67 4.41 13.20
C LEU A 79 6.92 3.31 12.43
N LEU A 80 6.92 2.06 12.90
CA LEU A 80 6.10 1.00 12.30
C LEU A 80 4.60 1.25 12.52
N GLU A 81 4.20 1.75 13.68
CA GLU A 81 2.82 2.17 13.96
C GLU A 81 2.38 3.31 13.03
N ARG A 82 3.28 4.28 12.80
CA ARG A 82 3.07 5.37 11.84
C ARG A 82 2.92 4.84 10.41
N ALA A 83 3.71 3.84 10.02
CA ALA A 83 3.58 3.18 8.73
C ALA A 83 2.23 2.46 8.56
N MET A 84 1.74 1.76 9.59
CA MET A 84 0.41 1.17 9.57
C MET A 84 -0.72 2.21 9.50
N ALA A 85 -0.59 3.32 10.22
CA ALA A 85 -1.52 4.44 10.12
C ALA A 85 -1.53 5.03 8.71
N GLY A 86 -0.36 5.12 8.07
CA GLY A 86 -0.21 5.50 6.66
C GLY A 86 -0.95 4.55 5.72
N CYS A 87 -0.85 3.23 5.92
CA CYS A 87 -1.61 2.26 5.13
C CYS A 87 -3.12 2.48 5.25
N ASN A 88 -3.63 2.72 6.46
CA ASN A 88 -5.05 3.03 6.66
C ASN A 88 -5.45 4.34 5.97
N LYS A 89 -4.61 5.37 6.07
CA LYS A 89 -4.83 6.66 5.39
C LYS A 89 -4.87 6.50 3.86
N MET A 90 -4.04 5.62 3.30
CA MET A 90 -4.07 5.31 1.87
C MET A 90 -5.38 4.66 1.44
N VAL A 91 -5.96 3.77 2.26
CA VAL A 91 -7.28 3.19 1.97
C VAL A 91 -8.33 4.30 1.88
N VAL A 92 -8.35 5.22 2.85
CA VAL A 92 -9.27 6.37 2.84
C VAL A 92 -9.09 7.23 1.59
N TYR A 93 -7.85 7.55 1.21
CA TYR A 93 -7.59 8.33 -0.01
C TYR A 93 -8.08 7.62 -1.28
N ILE A 94 -7.90 6.31 -1.36
CA ILE A 94 -8.36 5.53 -2.52
C ILE A 94 -9.90 5.48 -2.55
N GLU A 95 -10.55 5.28 -1.41
CA GLU A 95 -12.01 5.28 -1.30
C GLU A 95 -12.61 6.65 -1.61
N GLU A 96 -12.00 7.74 -1.14
CA GLU A 96 -12.41 9.10 -1.45
C GLU A 96 -12.31 9.38 -2.95
N MET A 97 -11.18 9.01 -3.57
CA MET A 97 -10.98 9.14 -5.01
C MET A 97 -12.00 8.31 -5.79
N VAL A 98 -12.34 7.09 -5.35
CA VAL A 98 -13.41 6.27 -5.96
C VAL A 98 -14.79 6.90 -5.73
N GLY A 99 -15.05 7.51 -4.58
CA GLY A 99 -16.31 8.21 -4.33
C GLY A 99 -16.49 9.45 -5.22
N VAL A 100 -15.42 10.22 -5.42
CA VAL A 100 -15.43 11.46 -6.21
C VAL A 100 -15.39 11.17 -7.72
N TYR A 101 -14.58 10.21 -8.16
CA TYR A 101 -14.32 9.94 -9.59
C TYR A 101 -14.87 8.60 -10.09
N GLY A 102 -15.24 7.69 -9.21
CA GLY A 102 -15.74 6.34 -9.53
C GLY A 102 -17.22 6.29 -9.90
N VAL A 103 -17.86 7.42 -10.23
CA VAL A 103 -19.17 7.41 -10.88
C VAL A 103 -18.99 7.11 -12.37
N SER A 104 -18.82 5.83 -12.68
CA SER A 104 -19.06 5.27 -14.03
C SER A 104 -19.98 4.05 -13.95
N SER A 105 -21.05 4.18 -13.16
CA SER A 105 -22.19 3.27 -13.12
C SER A 105 -23.48 4.08 -13.03
N GLY A 106 -23.82 4.78 -14.12
CA GLY A 106 -25.15 5.34 -14.42
C GLY A 106 -25.76 6.26 -13.37
N ILE A 107 -25.55 7.58 -13.51
CA ILE A 107 -26.54 8.67 -13.39
C ILE A 107 -25.75 9.97 -13.66
N LEU A 108 -25.77 10.44 -14.90
CA LEU A 108 -25.79 11.86 -15.23
C LEU A 108 -26.75 12.03 -16.42
N PRO A 109 -27.50 13.16 -16.50
CA PRO A 109 -28.56 13.35 -17.50
C PRO A 109 -27.96 13.36 -18.90
N GLU A 110 -28.65 12.74 -19.86
CA GLU A 110 -28.30 12.86 -21.28
C GLU A 110 -28.30 14.33 -21.72
N GLU A 111 -27.11 14.90 -21.93
CA GLU A 111 -27.00 16.02 -22.85
C GLU A 111 -26.99 15.46 -24.27
N LYS A 112 -28.14 15.63 -24.93
CA LYS A 112 -28.31 15.37 -26.35
C LYS A 112 -27.47 16.37 -27.14
N THR A 113 -26.46 15.91 -27.85
CA THR A 113 -25.99 16.59 -29.06
C THR A 113 -25.69 15.59 -30.17
N GLU A 114 -26.05 16.02 -31.38
CA GLU A 114 -26.39 15.23 -32.54
C GLU A 114 -25.28 14.40 -33.19
N LYS A 115 -25.76 13.46 -33.99
CA LYS A 115 -25.06 12.47 -34.80
C LYS A 115 -24.19 13.11 -35.88
N THR A 116 -23.01 12.58 -36.13
CA THR A 116 -22.53 12.31 -37.50
C THR A 116 -21.50 11.18 -37.52
N GLU A 117 -21.79 10.14 -38.30
CA GLU A 117 -20.96 8.95 -38.50
C GLU A 117 -19.69 9.26 -39.33
N LYS A 118 -18.57 8.57 -39.04
CA LYS A 118 -17.86 7.69 -40.00
C LYS A 118 -16.64 6.96 -39.39
N LYS A 119 -16.52 5.68 -39.79
CA LYS A 119 -15.53 4.65 -39.45
C LYS A 119 -14.05 5.06 -39.54
N LYS A 120 -13.21 4.58 -38.59
CA LYS A 120 -12.03 3.71 -38.84
C LYS A 120 -11.29 3.35 -37.55
N THR A 121 -10.71 2.16 -37.57
CA THR A 121 -9.76 1.55 -36.62
C THR A 121 -9.02 2.54 -35.72
N ASN A 122 -9.07 2.33 -34.40
CA ASN A 122 -7.96 2.52 -33.46
C ASN A 122 -8.47 2.28 -32.03
N SER A 123 -7.59 1.73 -31.20
CA SER A 123 -7.74 1.53 -29.76
C SER A 123 -8.71 2.53 -29.11
N ILE A 124 -9.71 2.00 -28.40
CA ILE A 124 -10.65 2.77 -27.58
C ILE A 124 -9.82 3.76 -26.74
N PRO A 125 -10.06 5.08 -26.85
CA PRO A 125 -9.44 6.04 -25.94
C PRO A 125 -10.01 5.74 -24.56
N ILE A 126 -9.18 5.20 -23.67
CA ILE A 126 -9.54 5.07 -22.26
C ILE A 126 -9.91 6.48 -21.79
N PRO A 127 -11.12 6.69 -21.23
CA PRO A 127 -11.51 8.00 -20.75
C PRO A 127 -10.44 8.53 -19.80
N ARG A 128 -9.93 9.72 -20.10
CA ARG A 128 -8.70 10.28 -19.50
C ARG A 128 -8.75 10.50 -17.99
N ASN A 129 -9.89 10.25 -17.34
CA ASN A 129 -10.14 10.55 -15.93
C ASN A 129 -10.79 9.38 -15.17
N THR A 130 -10.52 8.12 -15.56
CA THR A 130 -11.13 6.97 -14.88
C THR A 130 -10.04 6.08 -14.32
N LEU A 131 -9.84 6.16 -13.01
CA LEU A 131 -9.16 5.10 -12.28
C LEU A 131 -10.01 3.83 -12.42
N SER A 132 -9.44 2.74 -12.92
CA SER A 132 -10.20 1.49 -12.97
C SER A 132 -10.55 1.07 -11.54
N LEU A 133 -11.83 0.81 -11.29
CA LEU A 133 -12.31 0.33 -9.99
C LEU A 133 -11.54 -0.93 -9.54
N GLU A 134 -11.17 -1.78 -10.50
CA GLU A 134 -10.31 -2.94 -10.27
C GLU A 134 -8.93 -2.56 -9.70
N LEU A 135 -8.26 -1.53 -10.23
CA LEU A 135 -6.97 -1.07 -9.71
C LEU A 135 -7.13 -0.46 -8.31
N ALA A 136 -8.21 0.27 -8.08
CA ALA A 136 -8.51 0.84 -6.77
C ALA A 136 -8.70 -0.27 -5.71
N ASP A 137 -9.55 -1.26 -6.01
CA ASP A 137 -9.81 -2.41 -5.14
C ASP A 137 -8.53 -3.21 -4.86
N ASP A 138 -7.71 -3.42 -5.89
CA ASP A 138 -6.44 -4.12 -5.75
C ASP A 138 -5.44 -3.34 -4.89
N LEU A 139 -5.39 -2.01 -5.01
CA LEU A 139 -4.56 -1.16 -4.16
C LEU A 139 -5.04 -1.18 -2.72
N VAL A 140 -6.35 -1.11 -2.46
CA VAL A 140 -6.93 -1.24 -1.11
C VAL A 140 -6.54 -2.57 -0.48
N LYS A 141 -6.73 -3.69 -1.20
CA LYS A 141 -6.33 -5.03 -0.72
C LYS A 141 -4.83 -5.09 -0.41
N LYS A 142 -3.98 -4.53 -1.27
CA LYS A 142 -2.53 -4.49 -1.05
C LYS A 142 -2.14 -3.69 0.18
N TYR A 143 -2.75 -2.53 0.41
CA TYR A 143 -2.48 -1.73 1.63
C TYR A 143 -2.94 -2.44 2.90
N ILE A 144 -4.06 -3.17 2.86
CA ILE A 144 -4.52 -4.00 3.99
C ILE A 144 -3.54 -5.16 4.25
N GLU A 145 -3.09 -5.88 3.20
CA GLU A 145 -2.12 -6.97 3.33
C GLU A 145 -0.79 -6.47 3.92
N VAL A 146 -0.29 -5.37 3.36
CA VAL A 146 0.95 -4.73 3.79
C VAL A 146 0.87 -4.30 5.25
N ARG A 147 -0.24 -3.66 5.67
CA ARG A 147 -0.46 -3.31 7.08
C ARG A 147 -0.32 -4.54 7.98
N GLY A 148 -0.93 -5.66 7.59
CA GLY A 148 -0.82 -6.92 8.32
C GLY A 148 0.61 -7.45 8.40
N LYS A 149 1.43 -7.25 7.37
CA LYS A 149 2.87 -7.59 7.39
C LYS A 149 3.67 -6.66 8.29
N ILE A 150 3.39 -5.35 8.28
CA ILE A 150 4.03 -4.39 9.19
C ILE A 150 3.72 -4.76 10.65
N PHE A 151 2.46 -5.07 10.96
CA PHE A 151 2.07 -5.53 12.29
C PHE A 151 2.85 -6.78 12.73
N ARG A 152 2.99 -7.79 11.85
CA ARG A 152 3.78 -9.00 12.16
C ARG A 152 5.26 -8.69 12.39
N LEU A 153 5.83 -7.74 11.64
CA LEU A 153 7.20 -7.29 11.84
C LEU A 153 7.36 -6.64 13.22
N GLU A 154 6.44 -5.76 13.58
CA GLU A 154 6.39 -5.10 14.89
C GLU A 154 6.30 -6.12 16.03
N GLN A 155 5.39 -7.11 15.93
CA GLN A 155 5.26 -8.18 16.92
C GLN A 155 6.55 -9.02 17.04
N SER A 156 7.22 -9.29 15.92
CA SER A 156 8.52 -9.97 15.93
C SER A 156 9.57 -9.17 16.69
N TRP A 157 9.62 -7.85 16.51
CA TRP A 157 10.58 -7.00 17.21
C TRP A 157 10.26 -6.87 18.69
N LYS A 158 8.97 -6.79 19.06
CA LYS A 158 8.51 -6.83 20.46
C LYS A 158 8.89 -8.15 21.14
N LYS A 159 8.72 -9.30 20.46
CA LYS A 159 9.08 -10.62 21.01
C LYS A 159 10.57 -10.73 21.33
N TRP A 160 11.45 -10.24 20.45
CA TRP A 160 12.89 -10.22 20.71
C TRP A 160 13.25 -9.41 21.97
N ASP A 161 12.43 -8.42 22.34
CA ASP A 161 12.64 -7.69 23.60
C ASP A 161 12.50 -8.59 24.81
N THR A 162 11.43 -9.37 24.81
CA THR A 162 11.09 -10.25 25.92
C THR A 162 12.13 -11.35 26.07
N GLU A 163 12.59 -11.91 24.95
CA GLU A 163 13.64 -12.94 24.95
C GLU A 163 15.00 -12.39 25.42
N ASP A 164 15.39 -11.18 24.98
CA ASP A 164 16.64 -10.56 25.42
C ASP A 164 16.58 -10.10 26.89
N ALA A 165 15.40 -9.68 27.38
CA ALA A 165 15.20 -9.38 28.80
C ALA A 165 15.33 -10.64 29.66
N MET A 166 14.74 -11.77 29.24
CA MET A 166 14.83 -13.05 29.96
C MET A 166 16.26 -13.62 29.98
N ARG A 167 17.09 -13.35 28.98
CA ARG A 167 18.51 -13.80 28.94
C ARG A 167 19.44 -13.04 29.89
N LYS A 168 19.04 -11.85 30.34
CA LYS A 168 19.84 -10.98 31.22
C LYS A 168 19.52 -11.18 32.71
N VAL A 169 18.59 -12.08 33.04
CA VAL A 169 18.20 -12.49 34.40
C VAL A 169 18.85 -13.85 34.68
#